data_AF-A0A497HSU4-F1
#
_entry.id   AF-A0A497HSU4-F1
#
_cell.length_a   1.000
_cell.length_b   1.000
_cell.length_c   1.000
_cell.angle_alpha   90.00
_cell.angle_beta   90.00
_cell.angle_gamma   90.00
#
_symmetry.space_group_name_H-M   'P 1'
#
loop_
_entity.id
_entity.type
_entity.pdbx_description
1 polymer ?
#
loop_
_entity_poly.entity_id
_entity_poly.type
_entity_poly.pdbx_seq_one_letter_code
_entity_poly.pdbx_strand_id
1 'polypeptide(L)'
;MAKRHYPPAKRRYEQRHPTVSFRCRDREEHDYITEMAKRHGLSIAQYVRQALKRGIEESERVYSKGYWEGYQEGFCSGVMQAYKRFGLRYLCAKCKKTIPAPVDSEPFGDAILYLTKTRGWHHKDCNNPIQRFRVADEHATVLITHYGDRFTVEPLNE
;
A
#
# COMPACT_ATOMS: atom_id res chain seq x y z
N MET A 1 41.27 -37.85 -19.40
CA MET A 1 41.01 -37.99 -17.94
C MET A 1 39.89 -39.00 -17.74
N ALA A 2 40.12 -40.06 -16.97
CA ALA A 2 39.07 -41.05 -16.68
C ALA A 2 37.90 -40.37 -15.95
N LYS A 3 36.67 -40.57 -16.42
CA LYS A 3 35.47 -40.10 -15.70
C LYS A 3 35.45 -40.82 -14.35
N ARG A 4 35.55 -40.06 -13.26
CA ARG A 4 35.35 -40.61 -11.91
C ARG A 4 33.99 -41.30 -11.86
N HIS A 5 34.00 -42.60 -11.59
CA HIS A 5 32.77 -43.34 -11.41
C HIS A 5 32.15 -42.95 -10.06
N TYR A 6 30.93 -42.42 -10.10
CA TYR A 6 30.16 -42.10 -8.90
C TYR A 6 29.07 -43.15 -8.71
N PRO A 7 28.94 -43.74 -7.51
CA PRO A 7 27.86 -44.68 -7.21
C PRO A 7 26.49 -44.06 -7.50
N PRO A 8 25.52 -44.80 -8.07
CA PRO A 8 24.18 -44.29 -8.36
C PRO A 8 23.49 -43.67 -7.14
N ALA A 9 23.71 -44.22 -5.94
CA ALA A 9 23.19 -43.68 -4.70
C ALA A 9 23.67 -42.25 -4.42
N LYS A 10 24.97 -41.97 -4.64
CA LYS A 10 25.55 -40.64 -4.46
C LYS A 10 24.97 -39.63 -5.45
N ARG A 11 24.83 -40.02 -6.73
CA ARG A 11 24.21 -39.18 -7.76
C ARG A 11 22.77 -38.81 -7.39
N ARG A 12 21.97 -39.78 -6.92
CA ARG A 12 20.59 -39.52 -6.46
C ARG A 12 20.54 -38.59 -5.24
N TYR A 13 21.48 -38.74 -4.31
CA TYR A 13 21.53 -37.89 -3.12
C TYR A 13 21.86 -36.44 -3.47
N GLU A 14 22.89 -36.21 -4.29
CA GLU A 14 23.31 -34.87 -4.72
C GLU A 14 22.24 -34.16 -5.55
N GLN A 15 21.47 -34.89 -6.37
CA GLN A 15 20.33 -34.34 -7.10
C GLN A 15 19.21 -33.85 -6.17
N ARG A 16 18.95 -34.56 -5.07
CA ARG A 16 17.93 -34.17 -4.08
C ARG A 16 18.43 -33.12 -3.10
N HIS A 17 19.74 -33.01 -2.90
CA HIS A 17 20.39 -32.12 -1.94
C HIS A 17 21.51 -31.33 -2.63
N PRO A 18 21.16 -30.41 -3.55
CA PRO A 18 22.16 -29.61 -4.25
C PRO A 18 22.97 -28.81 -3.23
N THR A 19 24.30 -28.78 -3.43
CA THR A 19 25.20 -28.03 -2.56
C THR A 19 25.34 -26.60 -3.07
N VAL A 20 25.08 -25.62 -2.20
CA VAL A 20 25.38 -24.21 -2.44
C VAL A 20 26.65 -23.86 -1.68
N SER A 21 27.67 -23.36 -2.38
CA SER A 21 28.93 -22.91 -1.80
C SER A 21 29.24 -21.51 -2.30
N PHE A 22 29.60 -20.61 -1.39
CA PHE A 22 30.09 -19.27 -1.70
C PHE A 22 31.40 -19.02 -0.97
N ARG A 23 32.22 -18.12 -1.50
CA ARG A 23 33.43 -17.66 -0.83
C ARG A 23 33.08 -16.40 -0.05
N CYS A 24 33.51 -16.33 1.21
CA CYS A 24 33.50 -15.08 1.95
C CYS A 24 34.38 -14.06 1.21
N ARG A 25 34.01 -12.78 1.28
CA ARG A 25 34.74 -11.64 0.74
C ARG A 25 36.15 -11.56 1.33
N ASP A 26 36.27 -11.77 2.63
CA ASP A 26 37.50 -11.71 3.39
C ASP A 26 37.45 -12.64 4.61
N ARG A 27 38.53 -12.64 5.39
CA ARG A 27 38.65 -13.44 6.62
C ARG A 27 37.73 -12.92 7.73
N GLU A 28 37.48 -11.61 7.77
CA GLU A 28 36.66 -10.99 8.82
C GLU A 28 35.20 -11.45 8.70
N GLU A 29 34.66 -11.53 7.49
CA GLU A 29 33.32 -12.06 7.23
C GLU A 29 33.19 -13.52 7.67
N HIS A 30 34.20 -14.35 7.37
CA HIS A 30 34.21 -15.74 7.82
C HIS A 30 34.21 -15.87 9.35
N ASP A 31 35.06 -15.09 10.02
CA ASP A 31 35.19 -15.11 11.48
C ASP A 31 33.92 -14.58 12.14
N TYR A 32 33.30 -13.54 11.56
CA TYR A 32 32.00 -13.03 11.97
C TYR A 32 30.90 -14.09 11.87
N ILE A 33 30.74 -14.75 10.71
CA ILE A 33 29.74 -15.81 10.51
C ILE A 33 29.95 -16.95 11.50
N THR A 34 31.21 -17.33 11.72
CA THR A 34 31.58 -18.41 12.65
C THR A 34 31.21 -18.06 14.08
N GLU A 35 31.53 -16.84 14.53
CA GLU A 35 31.21 -16.37 15.87
C GLU A 35 29.70 -16.24 16.09
N MET A 36 28.96 -15.72 15.10
CA MET A 36 27.50 -15.65 15.18
C MET A 36 26.87 -17.05 15.26
N ALA A 37 27.31 -17.98 14.43
CA ALA A 37 26.83 -19.36 14.46
C ALA A 37 27.05 -20.00 15.84
N LYS A 38 28.22 -19.79 16.45
CA LYS A 38 28.53 -20.23 17.82
C LYS A 38 27.61 -19.61 18.87
N ARG A 39 27.39 -18.30 18.83
CA ARG A 39 26.49 -17.60 19.77
C ARG A 39 25.06 -18.12 19.73
N HIS A 40 24.60 -18.52 18.55
CA HIS A 40 23.27 -19.11 18.37
C HIS A 40 23.23 -20.63 18.59
N GLY A 41 24.36 -21.28 18.89
CA GLY A 41 24.43 -22.73 19.05
C GLY A 41 24.13 -23.52 17.77
N LEU A 42 24.39 -22.92 16.60
CA LEU A 42 24.07 -23.48 15.29
C LEU A 42 25.34 -23.84 14.50
N SER A 43 25.21 -24.79 13.58
CA SER A 43 26.23 -24.91 12.52
C SER A 43 26.20 -23.70 11.60
N ILE A 44 27.33 -23.36 10.98
CA ILE A 44 27.45 -22.26 10.00
C ILE A 44 26.37 -22.41 8.90
N ALA A 45 26.18 -23.63 8.39
CA ALA A 45 25.17 -23.89 7.36
C ALA A 45 23.74 -23.63 7.85
N GLN A 46 23.39 -24.00 9.09
CA GLN A 46 22.08 -23.70 9.66
C GLN A 46 21.88 -22.21 9.89
N TYR A 47 22.89 -21.53 10.43
CA TYR A 47 22.86 -20.10 10.68
C TYR A 47 22.63 -19.32 9.38
N VAL A 48 23.41 -19.61 8.33
CA VAL A 48 23.26 -18.96 7.01
C VAL A 48 21.90 -19.24 6.39
N ARG A 49 21.39 -20.48 6.46
CA ARG A 49 20.03 -20.80 5.95
C ARG A 49 18.95 -20.00 6.68
N GLN A 50 19.03 -19.90 8.00
CA GLN A 50 18.05 -19.14 8.78
C GLN A 50 18.16 -17.64 8.50
N ALA A 51 19.37 -17.10 8.40
CA ALA A 51 19.61 -15.70 8.07
C ALA A 51 19.05 -15.35 6.69
N LEU A 52 19.28 -16.19 5.67
CA LEU A 52 18.71 -15.98 4.34
C LEU A 52 17.19 -16.04 4.35
N LYS A 53 16.61 -17.04 5.04
CA LYS A 53 15.15 -17.17 5.12
C LYS A 53 14.51 -15.95 5.78
N ARG A 54 15.03 -15.53 6.93
CA ARG A 54 14.56 -14.34 7.66
C ARG A 54 14.76 -13.07 6.85
N GLY A 55 15.90 -12.93 6.18
CA GLY A 55 16.20 -11.78 5.33
C GLY A 55 15.23 -11.66 4.15
N ILE A 56 14.85 -12.79 3.53
CA ILE A 56 13.83 -12.82 2.47
C ILE A 56 12.45 -12.43 3.04
N GLU A 57 12.03 -13.06 4.14
CA GLU A 57 10.74 -12.76 4.80
C GLU A 57 10.65 -11.27 5.22
N GLU A 58 11.74 -10.72 5.76
CA GLU A 58 11.80 -9.31 6.14
C GLU A 58 11.81 -8.39 4.92
N SER A 59 12.55 -8.73 3.87
CA SER A 59 12.59 -7.96 2.62
C SER A 59 11.21 -7.90 1.97
N GLU A 60 10.51 -9.03 1.89
CA GLU A 60 9.15 -9.10 1.35
C GLU A 60 8.17 -8.27 2.20
N ARG A 61 8.29 -8.35 3.54
CA ARG A 61 7.47 -7.56 4.45
C ARG A 61 7.71 -6.06 4.28
N VAL A 62 8.98 -5.63 4.24
CA VAL A 62 9.35 -4.22 4.07
C VAL A 62 8.90 -3.71 2.71
N TYR A 63 9.11 -4.49 1.65
CA TYR A 63 8.65 -4.16 0.30
C TYR A 63 7.13 -4.00 0.25
N SER A 64 6.39 -5.00 0.75
CA SER A 64 4.93 -4.98 0.75
C SER A 64 4.39 -3.80 1.54
N LYS A 65 4.96 -3.54 2.72
CA LYS A 65 4.60 -2.39 3.54
C LYS A 65 4.83 -1.07 2.78
N GLY A 66 6.02 -0.88 2.22
CA GLY A 66 6.34 0.35 1.48
C GLY A 66 5.49 0.53 0.21
N TYR A 67 5.17 -0.57 -0.48
CA TYR A 67 4.27 -0.55 -1.62
C TYR A 67 2.87 -0.07 -1.23
N TRP A 68 2.27 -0.65 -0.18
CA TRP A 68 0.91 -0.31 0.23
C TRP A 68 0.80 1.08 0.86
N GLU A 69 1.79 1.49 1.66
CA GLU A 69 1.87 2.86 2.17
C GLU A 69 1.95 3.87 1.02
N GLY A 70 2.83 3.61 0.03
CA GLY A 70 2.95 4.45 -1.16
C GLY A 70 1.68 4.46 -2.02
N TYR A 71 0.99 3.33 -2.16
CA TYR A 71 -0.29 3.24 -2.86
C TYR A 71 -1.35 4.10 -2.18
N GLN A 72 -1.51 3.97 -0.86
CA GLN A 72 -2.51 4.70 -0.10
C GLN A 72 -2.29 6.22 -0.15
N GLU A 73 -1.04 6.66 0.01
CA GLU A 73 -0.66 8.07 -0.14
C GLU A 73 -0.92 8.58 -1.56
N GLY A 74 -0.53 7.80 -2.56
CA GLY A 74 -0.76 8.10 -3.98
C GLY A 74 -2.25 8.21 -4.32
N PHE A 75 -3.06 7.29 -3.81
CA PHE A 75 -4.51 7.28 -3.99
C PHE A 75 -5.15 8.50 -3.32
N CYS A 76 -4.79 8.81 -2.07
CA CYS A 76 -5.27 10.00 -1.36
C CYS A 76 -4.93 11.30 -2.11
N SER A 77 -3.68 11.44 -2.57
CA SER A 77 -3.24 12.58 -3.38
C SER A 77 -4.00 12.65 -4.71
N GLY A 78 -4.15 11.52 -5.40
CA GLY A 78 -4.88 11.42 -6.67
C GLY A 78 -6.34 11.82 -6.52
N VAL A 79 -7.02 11.31 -5.50
CA VAL A 79 -8.40 11.69 -5.16
C VAL A 79 -8.48 13.18 -4.84
N MET A 80 -7.56 13.72 -4.03
CA MET A 80 -7.54 15.15 -3.73
C MET A 80 -7.38 16.01 -4.99
N GLN A 81 -6.49 15.64 -5.90
CA GLN A 81 -6.27 16.35 -7.16
C GLN A 81 -7.48 16.26 -8.09
N ALA A 82 -8.02 15.05 -8.28
CA ALA A 82 -9.22 14.83 -9.09
C ALA A 82 -10.40 15.63 -8.53
N TYR A 83 -10.57 15.63 -7.22
CA TYR A 83 -11.62 16.33 -6.52
C TYR A 83 -11.49 17.87 -6.61
N LYS A 84 -10.26 18.41 -6.62
CA LYS A 84 -10.02 19.84 -6.87
C LYS A 84 -10.34 20.24 -8.30
N ARG A 85 -10.01 19.38 -9.27
CA ARG A 85 -10.07 19.72 -10.69
C ARG A 85 -11.43 19.45 -11.33
N PHE A 86 -12.08 18.36 -10.93
CA PHE A 86 -13.29 17.85 -11.56
C PHE A 86 -14.49 17.78 -10.61
N GLY A 87 -14.29 18.02 -9.31
CA GLY A 87 -15.37 17.98 -8.32
C GLY A 87 -16.42 19.05 -8.59
N LEU A 88 -17.66 18.63 -8.83
CA LEU A 88 -18.79 19.54 -9.00
C LEU A 88 -19.18 20.17 -7.66
N ARG A 89 -19.34 21.49 -7.64
CA ARG A 89 -19.67 22.27 -6.43
C ARG A 89 -20.77 23.27 -6.73
N TYR A 90 -21.72 23.37 -5.81
CA TYR A 90 -22.86 24.29 -5.89
C TYR A 90 -22.87 25.23 -4.70
N LEU A 91 -23.48 26.41 -4.83
CA LEU A 91 -23.65 27.31 -3.70
C LEU A 91 -24.97 27.02 -2.99
N CYS A 92 -24.90 26.82 -1.68
CA CYS A 92 -26.08 26.70 -0.84
C CYS A 92 -26.93 27.97 -0.93
N ALA A 93 -28.21 27.82 -1.27
CA ALA A 93 -29.11 28.96 -1.42
C ALA A 93 -29.23 29.80 -0.13
N LYS A 94 -29.10 29.16 1.04
CA LYS A 94 -29.26 29.75 2.38
C LYS A 94 -27.98 30.40 2.91
N CYS A 95 -26.89 29.63 3.05
CA CYS A 95 -25.65 30.13 3.68
C CYS A 95 -24.54 30.52 2.70
N LYS A 96 -24.77 30.36 1.38
CA LYS A 96 -23.82 30.68 0.30
C LYS A 96 -22.49 29.92 0.32
N LYS A 97 -22.31 28.94 1.22
CA LYS A 97 -21.17 28.01 1.22
C LYS A 97 -21.34 26.92 0.17
N THR A 98 -20.24 26.32 -0.24
CA THR A 98 -20.26 25.26 -1.25
C THR A 98 -20.85 23.93 -0.75
N ILE A 99 -21.54 23.24 -1.65
CA ILE A 99 -22.11 21.89 -1.52
C ILE A 99 -21.42 21.02 -2.58
N PRO A 100 -20.66 20.00 -2.20
CA PRO A 100 -20.14 19.01 -3.13
C PRO A 100 -21.27 18.17 -3.75
N ALA A 101 -21.15 17.88 -5.05
CA ALA A 101 -22.05 16.96 -5.74
C ALA A 101 -21.34 15.61 -5.96
N PRO A 102 -21.92 14.50 -5.46
CA PRO A 102 -21.39 13.16 -5.70
C PRO A 102 -21.45 12.80 -7.19
N VAL A 103 -20.36 12.24 -7.73
CA VAL A 103 -20.18 11.92 -9.17
C VAL A 103 -20.72 10.53 -9.53
N ASP A 104 -21.03 9.71 -8.53
CA ASP A 104 -21.55 8.33 -8.63
C ASP A 104 -23.04 8.24 -8.96
N SER A 105 -23.63 9.35 -9.37
CA SER A 105 -25.06 9.42 -9.59
C SER A 105 -25.30 10.00 -10.99
N GLU A 106 -25.79 9.16 -11.90
CA GLU A 106 -26.33 9.60 -13.18
C GLU A 106 -27.80 10.02 -13.00
N PRO A 107 -28.30 11.08 -13.66
CA PRO A 107 -27.62 12.03 -14.55
C PRO A 107 -27.50 13.42 -13.87
N PHE A 108 -26.41 13.69 -13.17
CA PHE A 108 -26.42 14.74 -12.13
C PHE A 108 -26.08 16.16 -12.59
N GLY A 109 -25.33 16.40 -13.66
CA GLY A 109 -24.96 17.77 -14.05
C GLY A 109 -26.17 18.70 -14.25
N ASP A 110 -27.06 18.33 -15.17
CA ASP A 110 -28.26 19.11 -15.51
C ASP A 110 -29.39 18.93 -14.50
N ALA A 111 -29.57 17.73 -13.93
CA ALA A 111 -30.60 17.48 -12.92
C ALA A 111 -30.30 18.23 -11.62
N ILE A 112 -29.05 18.30 -11.19
CA ILE A 112 -28.66 19.14 -10.06
C ILE A 112 -28.87 20.62 -10.41
N LEU A 113 -28.40 21.08 -11.57
CA LEU A 113 -28.56 22.48 -11.98
C LEU A 113 -30.04 22.89 -11.97
N TYR A 114 -30.91 22.02 -12.47
CA TYR A 114 -32.36 22.17 -12.42
C TYR A 114 -32.88 22.19 -10.98
N LEU A 115 -32.57 21.17 -10.15
CA LEU A 115 -33.04 21.07 -8.77
C LEU A 115 -32.55 22.22 -7.89
N THR A 116 -31.33 22.70 -8.11
CA THR A 116 -30.74 23.84 -7.40
C THR A 116 -31.48 25.13 -7.75
N LYS A 117 -31.81 25.34 -9.03
CA LYS A 117 -32.54 26.52 -9.50
C LYS A 117 -34.02 26.52 -9.12
N THR A 118 -34.70 25.36 -9.15
CA THR A 118 -36.15 25.27 -8.96
C THR A 118 -36.58 24.98 -7.54
N ARG A 119 -35.81 24.19 -6.77
CA ARG A 119 -36.16 23.76 -5.41
C ARG A 119 -35.23 24.28 -4.30
N GLY A 120 -34.13 24.95 -4.66
CA GLY A 120 -33.23 25.61 -3.71
C GLY A 120 -32.41 24.64 -2.87
N TRP A 121 -31.41 23.99 -3.46
CA TRP A 121 -30.54 23.07 -2.72
C TRP A 121 -29.73 23.81 -1.65
N HIS A 122 -29.77 23.31 -0.42
CA HIS A 122 -29.04 23.83 0.73
C HIS A 122 -28.50 22.69 1.60
N HIS A 123 -27.51 23.00 2.46
CA HIS A 123 -27.04 22.04 3.47
C HIS A 123 -28.20 21.60 4.38
N LYS A 124 -28.13 20.37 4.91
CA LYS A 124 -29.07 19.89 5.93
C LYS A 124 -29.00 20.76 7.18
N ASP A 125 -27.80 21.15 7.57
CA ASP A 125 -27.53 22.14 8.60
C ASP A 125 -26.55 23.20 8.06
N CYS A 126 -27.00 24.45 7.98
CA CYS A 126 -26.15 25.55 7.52
C CYS A 126 -25.21 26.08 8.60
N ASN A 127 -25.49 25.83 9.88
CA ASN A 127 -24.62 26.20 10.99
C ASN A 127 -23.42 25.25 11.06
N ASN A 128 -23.63 23.99 10.70
CA ASN A 128 -22.59 22.97 10.60
C ASN A 128 -22.64 22.24 9.24
N PRO A 129 -22.15 22.87 8.15
CA PRO A 129 -22.27 22.36 6.78
C PRO A 129 -21.24 21.27 6.47
N ILE A 130 -21.17 20.25 7.35
CA ILE A 130 -20.27 19.12 7.18
C ILE A 130 -20.92 18.10 6.27
N GLN A 131 -20.19 17.68 5.23
CA GLN A 131 -20.59 16.60 4.35
C GLN A 131 -19.44 15.63 4.17
N ARG A 132 -19.75 14.34 4.13
CA ARG A 132 -18.75 13.27 4.07
C ARG A 132 -19.12 12.32 2.95
N PHE A 133 -18.13 11.94 2.14
CA PHE A 133 -18.31 10.95 1.09
C PHE A 133 -17.09 10.04 1.03
N ARG A 134 -17.37 8.76 0.77
CA ARG A 134 -16.38 7.70 0.68
C ARG A 134 -16.02 7.52 -0.79
N VAL A 135 -14.72 7.54 -1.08
CA VAL A 135 -14.18 7.14 -2.39
C VAL A 135 -13.32 5.91 -2.13
N ALA A 136 -13.59 4.83 -2.84
CA ALA A 136 -12.89 3.57 -2.66
C ALA A 136 -12.57 2.93 -4.01
N ASP A 137 -11.48 2.19 -4.04
CA ASP A 137 -11.18 1.19 -5.05
C ASP A 137 -11.00 -0.18 -4.39
N GLU A 138 -10.38 -1.13 -5.10
CA GLU A 138 -10.10 -2.48 -4.61
C GLU A 138 -9.07 -2.56 -3.46
N HIS A 139 -8.33 -1.48 -3.18
CA HIS A 139 -7.14 -1.50 -2.33
C HIS A 139 -7.08 -0.38 -1.29
N ALA A 140 -7.79 0.73 -1.51
CA ALA A 140 -7.79 1.87 -0.62
C ALA A 140 -9.18 2.51 -0.54
N THR A 141 -9.47 3.03 0.64
CA THR A 141 -10.64 3.87 0.87
C THR A 141 -10.18 5.20 1.46
N VAL A 142 -10.74 6.29 0.95
CA VAL A 142 -10.56 7.62 1.52
C VAL A 142 -11.90 8.26 1.85
N LEU A 143 -11.91 9.01 2.94
CA LEU A 143 -13.01 9.87 3.34
C LEU A 143 -12.70 11.28 2.92
N ILE A 144 -13.61 11.87 2.15
CA ILE A 144 -13.56 13.30 1.86
C ILE A 144 -14.54 13.99 2.79
N THR A 145 -14.04 14.93 3.60
CA THR A 145 -14.87 15.73 4.51
C THR A 145 -14.90 17.17 4.04
N HIS A 146 -16.08 17.66 3.69
CA HIS A 146 -16.36 19.06 3.38
C HIS A 146 -16.76 19.84 4.63
N TYR A 147 -16.24 21.06 4.74
CA TYR A 147 -16.56 22.05 5.76
C TYR A 147 -17.01 23.34 5.05
N GLY A 148 -18.09 23.25 4.26
CA GLY A 148 -18.41 24.28 3.26
C GLY A 148 -17.28 24.38 2.22
N ASP A 149 -16.57 25.51 2.23
CA ASP A 149 -15.59 25.89 1.20
C ASP A 149 -14.21 25.23 1.33
N ARG A 150 -13.99 24.52 2.44
CA ARG A 150 -12.78 23.74 2.68
C ARG A 150 -13.12 22.25 2.67
N PHE A 151 -12.14 21.43 2.33
CA PHE A 151 -12.28 19.99 2.43
C PHE A 151 -10.96 19.33 2.83
N THR A 152 -11.06 18.15 3.45
CA THR A 152 -9.94 17.26 3.75
C THR A 152 -10.17 15.91 3.07
N VAL A 153 -9.07 15.22 2.76
CA VAL A 153 -9.08 13.84 2.26
C VAL A 153 -8.21 13.04 3.22
N GLU A 154 -8.80 12.02 3.83
CA GLU A 154 -8.14 11.22 4.86
C GLU A 154 -8.29 9.73 4.50
N PRO A 155 -7.23 8.92 4.66
CA PRO A 155 -7.34 7.48 4.52
C PRO A 155 -8.30 6.91 5.57
N LEU A 156 -9.18 6.01 5.15
CA LEU A 156 -9.96 5.15 6.03
C LEU A 156 -9.19 3.83 6.16
N ASN A 157 -8.52 3.65 7.29
CA ASN A 157 -7.97 2.36 7.67
C ASN A 157 -9.13 1.54 8.24
N GLU A 158 -9.59 0.52 7.51
CA GLU A 158 -10.52 -0.49 8.02
C GLU A 158 -9.82 -1.46 8.99
#